data_AF-A0A1Z5SI25-F1
#
_entry.id   AF-A0A1Z5SI25-F1
#
_cell.length_a   1.000
_cell.length_b   1.000
_cell.length_c   1.000
_cell.angle_alpha   90.00
_cell.angle_beta   90.00
_cell.angle_gamma   90.00
#
_symmetry.space_group_name_H-M   'P 1'
#
loop_
_entity.id
_entity.type
_entity.pdbx_description
1 polymer ?
#
loop_
_entity_poly.entity_id
_entity_poly.type
_entity_poly.pdbx_seq_one_letter_code
_entity_poly.pdbx_strand_id
1 'polypeptide(L)'
;MLSRGGKTYAYDRTQMLTFLNDGSENVIHESTSGSIIITNKTVLIDGLEYIYKPNDDEPLQALLDYDDNGLRSVRVLLTEGEKQYFINRNPAMRMA
;
A
#
# COMPACT_ATOMS: atom_id res chain seq x y z
N MET A 1 19.85 9.96 4.34
CA MET A 1 19.59 9.86 5.79
C MET A 1 18.07 9.78 6.00
N LEU A 2 17.55 8.61 6.36
CA LEU A 2 16.12 8.36 6.65
C LEU A 2 15.77 8.80 8.09
N SER A 3 16.15 10.01 8.48
CA SER A 3 16.08 10.50 9.87
C SER A 3 14.71 11.09 10.26
N ARG A 4 13.62 10.62 9.64
CA ARG A 4 12.25 11.08 9.95
C ARG A 4 11.32 9.90 10.25
N GLY A 5 11.69 9.09 11.25
CA GLY A 5 10.76 8.26 12.04
C GLY A 5 9.81 7.30 11.31
N GLY A 6 10.01 7.06 10.02
CA GLY A 6 9.11 6.25 9.21
C GLY A 6 9.38 4.76 9.39
N LYS A 7 8.32 3.94 9.43
CA LYS A 7 8.45 2.47 9.43
C LYS A 7 8.51 1.97 7.99
N THR A 8 9.58 1.24 7.67
CA THR A 8 9.76 0.63 6.35
C THR A 8 9.26 -0.82 6.35
N TYR A 9 8.53 -1.18 5.30
CA TYR A 9 8.03 -2.53 5.05
C TYR A 9 8.41 -2.95 3.63
N ALA A 10 8.65 -4.25 3.45
CA ALA A 10 8.70 -4.84 2.12
C ALA A 10 7.30 -5.34 1.73
N TYR A 11 6.96 -5.27 0.46
CA TYR A 11 5.81 -5.98 -0.12
C TYR A 11 6.31 -6.96 -1.18
N ASP A 12 5.55 -8.03 -1.44
CA ASP A 12 5.89 -9.06 -2.42
C ASP A 12 4.71 -9.46 -3.34
N ARG A 13 3.54 -8.88 -3.09
CA ARG A 13 2.34 -9.08 -3.89
C ARG A 13 1.52 -7.81 -3.95
N THR A 14 0.92 -7.58 -5.11
CA THR A 14 -0.12 -6.55 -5.29
C THR A 14 -1.40 -7.13 -5.85
N GLN A 15 -2.51 -6.44 -5.59
CA GLN A 15 -3.81 -6.72 -6.18
C GLN A 15 -4.40 -5.39 -6.67
N MET A 16 -4.95 -5.37 -7.88
CA MET A 16 -5.67 -4.22 -8.43
C MET A 16 -7.12 -4.62 -8.62
N LEU A 17 -8.02 -3.88 -7.97
CA LEU A 17 -9.46 -3.95 -8.16
C LEU A 17 -9.86 -2.75 -9.02
N THR A 18 -10.50 -2.99 -10.15
CA THR A 18 -11.03 -1.95 -11.04
C THR A 18 -12.54 -2.11 -11.17
N PHE A 19 -13.26 -0.99 -11.09
CA PHE A 19 -14.70 -0.96 -11.31
C PHE A 19 -14.98 -0.57 -12.76
N LEU A 20 -15.67 -1.45 -13.49
CA LEU A 20 -16.04 -1.21 -14.88
C LEU A 20 -17.39 -0.47 -14.95
N ASN A 21 -17.62 0.24 -16.05
CA ASN A 21 -18.83 1.06 -16.25
C ASN A 21 -20.14 0.25 -16.27
N ASP A 22 -20.05 -1.06 -16.45
CA ASP A 22 -21.18 -1.99 -16.39
C ASP A 22 -21.46 -2.51 -14.96
N GLY A 23 -20.75 -2.00 -13.97
CA GLY A 23 -20.85 -2.40 -12.57
C GLY A 23 -20.11 -3.70 -12.24
N SER A 24 -19.40 -4.30 -13.20
CA SER A 24 -18.57 -5.47 -12.94
C SER A 24 -17.23 -5.08 -12.29
N GLU A 25 -16.68 -6.00 -11.50
CA GLU A 25 -15.40 -5.86 -10.84
C GLU A 25 -14.35 -6.69 -11.56
N ASN A 26 -13.20 -6.08 -11.87
CA ASN A 26 -12.04 -6.79 -12.38
C ASN A 26 -10.96 -6.83 -11.31
N VAL A 27 -10.43 -8.03 -11.02
CA VAL A 27 -9.38 -8.23 -10.01
C VAL A 27 -8.15 -8.85 -10.66
N ILE A 28 -7.04 -8.12 -10.63
CA ILE A 28 -5.74 -8.57 -11.14
C ILE A 28 -4.79 -8.77 -9.96
N HIS A 29 -4.11 -9.91 -9.93
CA HIS A 29 -3.11 -10.23 -8.92
C HIS A 29 -1.72 -10.28 -9.57
N GLU A 30 -0.74 -9.64 -8.93
CA GLU A 30 0.63 -9.58 -9.42
C GLU A 30 1.60 -9.95 -8.31
N SER A 31 2.59 -10.78 -8.65
CA SER A 31 3.74 -11.04 -7.77
C SER A 31 4.80 -9.99 -8.08
N THR A 32 4.81 -8.92 -7.29
CA THR A 32 5.72 -7.78 -7.46
C THR A 32 6.27 -7.41 -6.11
N SER A 33 7.57 -7.14 -6.06
CA SER A 33 8.24 -6.77 -4.82
C SER A 33 8.74 -5.34 -4.85
N GLY A 34 8.63 -4.65 -3.73
CA GLY A 34 9.11 -3.29 -3.57
C GLY A 34 9.13 -2.87 -2.11
N SER A 35 9.09 -1.56 -1.87
CA SER A 35 9.21 -1.00 -0.54
C SER A 35 8.11 0.02 -0.23
N ILE A 36 7.68 0.01 1.03
CA ILE A 36 6.70 0.93 1.59
C ILE A 36 7.35 1.63 2.78
N ILE A 37 7.25 2.95 2.84
CA ILE A 37 7.69 3.75 3.99
C ILE A 37 6.49 4.50 4.54
N ILE A 38 6.10 4.20 5.77
CA ILE A 38 5.00 4.87 6.45
C ILE A 38 5.56 5.96 7.34
N THR A 39 5.16 7.20 7.08
CA THR A 39 5.49 8.37 7.90
C THR A 39 4.31 8.76 8.81
N ASN A 40 4.35 9.96 9.40
CA ASN A 40 3.30 10.43 10.28
C ASN A 40 1.93 10.59 9.56
N LYS A 41 1.93 11.08 8.32
CA LYS A 41 0.70 11.33 7.54
C LYS A 41 0.66 10.68 6.16
N THR A 42 1.81 10.27 5.64
CA THR A 42 1.95 9.75 4.29
C THR A 42 2.49 8.33 4.27
N VAL A 43 2.20 7.62 3.18
CA VAL A 43 2.82 6.36 2.80
C VAL A 43 3.57 6.61 1.51
N LEU A 44 4.85 6.26 1.47
CA LEU A 44 5.62 6.24 0.24
C LEU A 44 5.69 4.80 -0.28
N ILE A 45 5.28 4.56 -1.52
CA ILE A 45 5.36 3.25 -2.17
C ILE A 45 6.25 3.42 -3.41
N ASP A 46 7.42 2.78 -3.40
CA ASP A 46 8.43 2.87 -4.46
C ASP A 46 8.77 4.31 -4.90
N GLY A 47 8.71 5.25 -3.94
CA GLY A 47 9.01 6.67 -4.15
C GLY A 47 7.80 7.55 -4.44
N LEU A 48 6.61 6.99 -4.68
CA LEU A 48 5.36 7.74 -4.83
C LEU A 48 4.70 7.97 -3.46
N GLU A 49 4.30 9.20 -3.17
CA GLU A 49 3.72 9.59 -1.89
C GLU A 49 2.18 9.61 -1.93
N TYR A 50 1.55 9.04 -0.91
CA TYR A 50 0.11 8.98 -0.73
C TYR A 50 -0.30 9.40 0.68
N ILE A 51 -1.35 10.19 0.82
CA ILE A 51 -1.88 10.67 2.11
C ILE A 51 -2.78 9.60 2.73
N TYR A 52 -2.47 9.14 3.96
CA TYR A 52 -3.31 8.19 4.72
C TYR A 52 -3.94 8.78 5.99
N LYS A 53 -3.45 9.95 6.43
CA LYS A 53 -4.06 10.76 7.50
C LYS A 53 -4.20 12.21 7.00
N PRO A 54 -5.25 12.49 6.20
CA PRO A 54 -5.48 13.83 5.68
C PRO A 54 -5.84 14.82 6.78
N ASN A 55 -5.58 16.11 6.53
CA ASN A 55 -6.23 17.21 7.23
C ASN A 55 -7.56 17.58 6.54
N ASP A 56 -8.29 18.57 7.06
CA ASP A 56 -9.62 18.96 6.55
C ASP A 56 -9.64 19.30 5.05
N ASP A 57 -8.53 19.79 4.48
CA ASP A 57 -8.41 20.18 3.07
C ASP A 57 -7.71 19.14 2.17
N GLU A 58 -7.35 17.95 2.68
CA GLU A 58 -6.60 16.95 1.93
C GLU A 58 -7.46 15.72 1.60
N PRO A 59 -7.39 15.17 0.38
CA PRO A 59 -8.07 13.92 0.07
C PRO A 59 -7.34 12.73 0.70
N LEU A 60 -8.09 11.78 1.25
CA LEU A 60 -7.55 10.47 1.62
C LEU A 60 -7.15 9.71 0.35
N GLN A 61 -5.91 9.24 0.28
CA GLN A 61 -5.36 8.53 -0.89
C GLN A 61 -4.91 7.11 -0.56
N ALA A 62 -4.63 6.81 0.70
CA ALA A 62 -4.22 5.48 1.12
C ALA A 62 -4.87 5.06 2.44
N LEU A 63 -5.06 3.76 2.61
CA LEU A 63 -5.57 3.13 3.81
C LEU A 63 -4.57 2.09 4.29
N LEU A 64 -4.35 2.06 5.61
CA LEU A 64 -3.50 1.06 6.26
C LEU A 64 -4.40 -0.04 6.84
N ASP A 65 -4.12 -1.29 6.47
CA ASP A 65 -4.84 -2.46 6.96
C ASP A 65 -3.95 -3.22 7.95
N TYR A 66 -4.44 -3.39 9.17
CA TYR A 66 -3.73 -4.03 10.28
C TYR A 66 -4.47 -5.28 10.75
N ASP A 67 -3.71 -6.30 11.15
CA ASP A 67 -4.23 -7.45 11.90
C ASP A 67 -3.40 -7.66 13.18
N ASP A 68 -3.63 -8.77 13.88
CA ASP A 68 -2.95 -9.11 15.13
C ASP A 68 -1.42 -9.19 15.00
N ASN A 69 -0.89 -9.39 13.78
CA ASN A 69 0.54 -9.49 13.49
C ASN A 69 1.12 -8.17 12.93
N GLY A 70 0.37 -7.07 13.00
CA GLY A 70 0.78 -5.75 12.55
C GLY A 70 0.26 -5.40 11.15
N LEU A 71 1.00 -4.57 10.42
CA LEU A 71 0.56 -4.10 9.11
C LEU A 71 0.45 -5.28 8.13
N ARG A 72 -0.75 -5.48 7.57
CA ARG A 72 -1.07 -6.55 6.63
C ARG A 72 -0.96 -6.08 5.20
N SER A 73 -1.51 -4.91 4.91
CA SER A 73 -1.46 -4.33 3.59
C SER A 73 -1.64 -2.82 3.62
N VAL A 74 -1.30 -2.18 2.51
CA VAL A 74 -1.67 -0.79 2.22
C VAL A 74 -2.54 -0.79 0.99
N ARG A 75 -3.68 -0.09 1.04
CA ARG A 75 -4.53 0.16 -0.13
C ARG A 75 -4.35 1.59 -0.59
N VAL A 76 -4.11 1.79 -1.88
CA VAL A 76 -4.10 3.09 -2.54
C VAL A 76 -5.40 3.23 -3.31
N LEU A 77 -6.11 4.33 -3.05
CA LEU A 77 -7.35 4.70 -3.71
C LEU A 77 -7.00 5.36 -5.05
N LEU A 78 -7.49 4.79 -6.13
CA LEU A 78 -7.31 5.27 -7.50
C LEU A 78 -8.66 5.73 -8.04
N THR A 79 -8.66 6.56 -9.08
CA THR A 79 -9.91 7.04 -9.70
C THR A 79 -10.79 5.90 -10.19
N GLU A 80 -10.19 4.81 -10.70
CA GLU A 80 -10.89 3.68 -11.31
C GLU A 80 -10.97 2.44 -10.39
N GLY A 81 -10.55 2.57 -9.12
CA GLY A 81 -10.62 1.48 -8.15
C GLY A 81 -9.57 1.58 -7.06
N GLU A 82 -8.96 0.46 -6.69
CA GLU A 82 -7.93 0.44 -5.65
C GLU A 82 -6.80 -0.53 -5.97
N LYS A 83 -5.58 -0.17 -5.55
CA LYS A 83 -4.42 -1.03 -5.60
C LYS A 83 -3.95 -1.36 -4.18
N GLN A 84 -3.93 -2.64 -3.86
CA GLN A 84 -3.51 -3.17 -2.58
C GLN A 84 -2.11 -3.77 -2.66
N TYR A 85 -1.28 -3.44 -1.67
CA TYR A 85 0.10 -3.90 -1.52
C TYR A 85 0.19 -4.74 -0.26
N PHE A 86 0.48 -6.03 -0.39
CA PHE A 86 0.54 -6.96 0.74
C PHE A 86 1.94 -6.98 1.35
N ILE A 87 2.01 -6.77 2.65
CA ILE A 87 3.29 -6.73 3.37
C ILE A 87 3.89 -8.12 3.39
N ASN A 88 5.14 -8.22 2.94
CA ASN A 88 5.95 -9.39 3.13
C ASN A 88 6.43 -9.42 4.59
N ARG A 89 5.75 -10.24 5.39
CA ARG A 89 6.05 -10.43 6.81
C ARG A 89 7.17 -11.45 7.05
N ASN A 90 7.66 -12.09 6.00
CA ASN A 90 8.72 -13.09 6.06
C ASN A 90 9.97 -12.61 5.30
N PRO A 91 10.80 -11.74 5.91
CA PRO A 91 12.01 -11.21 5.26
C PRO A 91 13.04 -12.30 4.92
N ALA A 92 12.90 -13.52 5.46
CA ALA A 92 13.85 -14.62 5.29
C ALA A 92 13.77 -15.35 3.94
N MET A 93 12.78 -15.06 3.08
CA MET A 93 12.55 -15.85 1.85
C MET A 93 13.15 -15.25 0.56
N ARG A 94 13.99 -14.21 0.67
CA ARG A 94 14.72 -13.63 -0.48
C ARG A 94 16.23 -13.88 -0.44
N MET A 95 16.68 -15.11 -0.17
CA MET A 95 18.00 -15.61 -0.61
C MET A 95 17.97 -17.14 -0.68
N ALA A 96 17.57 -17.69 -1.83
CA ALA A 96 17.89 -19.06 -2.24
C ALA A 96 18.11 -19.05 -3.75
#